data_AF-A0A7X5INF7-F1
#
_entry.id   AF-A0A7X5INF7-F1
#
_cell.length_a   1.000
_cell.length_b   1.000
_cell.length_c   1.000
_cell.angle_alpha   90.00
_cell.angle_beta   90.00
_cell.angle_gamma   90.00
#
_symmetry.space_group_name_H-M   'P 1'
#
loop_
_entity.id
_entity.type
_entity.pdbx_description
1 polymer ?
#
loop_
_entity_poly.entity_id
_entity_poly.type
_entity_poly.pdbx_seq_one_letter_code
_entity_poly.pdbx_strand_id
1 'polypeptide(L)'
;MKCKCCGAEIVRIKTMGLTVACDAAPVTYWPIRDGAEQTEIQQIYTPNGETPYGMLTGELQDAVGVGYIPHTCNLLTLIFKGRDSWSRPVYECPTSGRLYVDVEPRADREPKICTKYMNAFDGEPDCPVKSETIFNFIPGRDTW
;
A
#
# COMPACT_ATOMS: atom_id res chain seq x y z
N MET A 1 12.89 -9.38 -14.39
CA MET A 1 13.75 -9.89 -13.29
C MET A 1 12.85 -10.17 -12.11
N LYS A 2 13.16 -11.05 -11.15
CA LYS A 2 12.17 -11.40 -10.10
C LYS A 2 12.38 -10.64 -8.77
N CYS A 3 11.32 -10.17 -8.12
CA CYS A 3 11.36 -9.70 -6.72
C CYS A 3 11.80 -10.88 -5.85
N LYS A 4 12.87 -10.71 -5.05
CA LYS A 4 13.37 -11.76 -4.16
C LYS A 4 12.41 -12.07 -3.00
N CYS A 5 11.52 -11.14 -2.68
CA CYS A 5 10.54 -11.29 -1.61
C CYS A 5 9.31 -12.10 -2.06
N CYS A 6 8.66 -11.74 -3.18
CA CYS A 6 7.41 -12.38 -3.61
C CYS A 6 7.53 -13.22 -4.88
N GLY A 7 8.67 -13.20 -5.58
CA GLY A 7 8.90 -13.94 -6.82
C GLY A 7 8.29 -13.33 -8.08
N ALA A 8 7.53 -12.23 -7.96
CA ALA A 8 6.90 -11.54 -9.10
C ALA A 8 7.94 -10.98 -10.08
N GLU A 9 7.59 -10.92 -11.36
CA GLU A 9 8.42 -10.22 -12.34
C GLU A 9 8.35 -8.70 -12.09
N ILE A 10 9.52 -8.10 -11.99
CA ILE A 10 9.75 -6.67 -11.78
C ILE A 10 10.70 -6.11 -12.84
N VAL A 11 10.59 -4.80 -13.04
CA VAL A 11 11.53 -3.95 -13.78
C VAL A 11 12.11 -2.90 -12.85
N ARG A 12 13.25 -2.30 -13.23
CA ARG A 12 13.89 -1.22 -12.47
C ARG A 12 13.87 0.05 -13.29
N ILE A 13 13.16 1.05 -12.80
CA ILE A 13 13.03 2.36 -13.44
C ILE A 13 13.96 3.35 -12.73
N LYS A 14 14.78 4.06 -13.50
CA LYS A 14 15.60 5.15 -12.98
C LYS A 14 14.80 6.43 -13.00
N THR A 15 14.72 7.13 -11.87
CA THR A 15 13.99 8.39 -11.72
C THR A 15 14.75 9.31 -10.77
N MET A 16 14.97 10.57 -11.13
CA MET A 16 15.59 11.61 -10.29
C MET A 16 16.77 11.12 -9.41
N GLY A 17 17.68 10.31 -9.98
CA GLY A 17 18.85 9.75 -9.27
C GLY A 17 18.61 8.50 -8.41
N LEU A 18 17.36 8.05 -8.28
CA LEU A 18 16.96 6.81 -7.61
C LEU A 18 16.64 5.72 -8.62
N THR A 19 16.70 4.46 -8.17
CA THR A 19 16.22 3.30 -8.94
C THR A 19 15.08 2.65 -8.17
N VAL A 20 13.90 2.64 -8.76
CA VAL A 20 12.68 2.09 -8.17
C VAL A 20 12.36 0.76 -8.82
N ALA A 21 11.99 -0.24 -8.01
CA ALA A 21 11.45 -1.49 -8.52
C ALA A 21 9.97 -1.31 -8.83
N CYS A 22 9.54 -1.73 -10.01
CA CYS A 22 8.16 -1.64 -10.47
C CYS A 22 7.68 -3.01 -10.97
N ASP A 23 6.37 -3.24 -10.95
CA ASP A 23 5.79 -4.46 -11.56
C ASP A 23 6.19 -4.51 -13.04
N ALA A 24 6.58 -5.68 -13.54
CA ALA A 24 7.05 -5.79 -14.91
C ALA A 24 5.93 -5.63 -15.95
N ALA A 25 4.67 -5.82 -15.54
CA ALA A 25 3.52 -5.59 -16.39
C ALA A 25 3.29 -4.06 -16.54
N PRO A 26 3.40 -3.51 -17.76
CA PRO A 26 3.08 -2.11 -17.98
C PRO A 26 1.58 -1.86 -17.78
N VAL A 27 1.25 -0.65 -17.32
CA VAL A 27 -0.13 -0.18 -17.18
C VAL A 27 -0.34 1.07 -18.02
N THR A 28 -1.52 1.17 -18.62
CA THR A 28 -2.01 2.44 -19.17
C THR A 28 -2.52 3.29 -18.01
N TYR A 29 -2.31 4.60 -18.06
CA TYR A 29 -2.83 5.52 -17.06
C TYR A 29 -3.56 6.72 -17.69
N TRP A 30 -4.46 7.30 -16.91
CA TRP A 30 -5.37 8.37 -17.28
C TRP A 30 -5.16 9.61 -16.40
N PRO A 31 -5.56 10.81 -16.87
CA PRO A 31 -5.52 12.00 -16.05
C PRO A 31 -6.44 11.84 -14.83
N ILE A 32 -6.10 12.51 -13.74
CA ILE A 32 -6.92 12.52 -12.53
C ILE A 32 -8.18 13.32 -12.83
N ARG A 33 -9.35 12.70 -12.66
CA ARG A 33 -10.66 13.36 -12.82
C ARG A 33 -10.98 14.25 -11.62
N ASP A 34 -11.78 15.28 -11.84
CA ASP A 34 -12.32 16.10 -10.75
C ASP A 34 -13.11 15.24 -9.77
N GLY A 35 -12.80 15.37 -8.48
CA GLY A 35 -13.44 14.60 -7.41
C GLY A 35 -12.94 13.16 -7.25
N ALA A 36 -11.84 12.76 -7.90
CA ALA A 36 -11.22 11.46 -7.67
C ALA A 36 -10.83 11.28 -6.19
N GLU A 37 -11.14 10.12 -5.63
CA GLU A 37 -10.69 9.77 -4.29
C GLU A 37 -9.18 9.44 -4.29
N GLN A 38 -8.51 9.67 -3.16
CA GLN A 38 -7.08 9.36 -3.02
C GLN A 38 -6.76 7.87 -3.29
N THR A 39 -7.74 6.99 -3.06
CA THR A 39 -7.68 5.55 -3.32
C THR A 39 -7.66 5.20 -4.82
N GLU A 40 -8.12 6.12 -5.68
CA GLU A 40 -8.16 5.94 -7.14
C GLU A 40 -6.91 6.49 -7.85
N ILE A 41 -6.09 7.26 -7.13
CA ILE A 41 -4.91 7.94 -7.66
C ILE A 41 -3.67 7.09 -7.37
N GLN A 42 -2.95 6.74 -8.43
CA GLN A 42 -1.74 5.94 -8.34
C GLN A 42 -0.53 6.74 -8.82
N GLN A 43 0.59 6.60 -8.10
CA GLN A 43 1.89 7.06 -8.60
C GLN A 43 2.37 6.11 -9.69
N ILE A 44 2.69 6.65 -10.86
CA ILE A 44 3.12 5.93 -12.05
C ILE A 44 4.59 6.23 -12.31
N TYR A 45 5.37 5.23 -12.73
CA TYR A 45 6.77 5.38 -13.13
C TYR A 45 6.90 5.12 -14.63
N THR A 46 7.27 6.13 -15.40
CA THR A 46 7.37 6.00 -16.85
C THR A 46 8.73 5.44 -17.27
N PRO A 47 8.87 4.85 -18.48
CA PRO A 47 10.15 4.36 -18.98
C PRO A 47 11.25 5.42 -19.07
N ASN A 48 10.88 6.69 -19.29
CA ASN A 48 11.78 7.85 -19.33
C ASN A 48 12.13 8.41 -17.94
N GLY A 49 11.61 7.84 -16.85
CA GLY A 49 11.98 8.20 -15.49
C GLY A 49 11.16 9.33 -14.86
N GLU A 50 10.06 9.74 -15.50
CA GLU A 50 9.08 10.66 -14.95
C GLU A 50 8.15 9.91 -13.98
N THR A 51 7.58 10.66 -13.02
CA THR A 51 6.72 10.08 -11.99
C THR A 51 5.37 10.79 -11.88
N PRO A 52 4.51 10.70 -12.92
CA PRO A 52 3.19 11.31 -12.87
C PRO A 52 2.26 10.56 -11.89
N TYR A 53 1.20 11.24 -11.48
CA TYR A 53 0.06 10.61 -10.81
C TYR A 53 -1.08 10.46 -11.82
N GLY A 54 -1.80 9.35 -11.75
CA GLY A 54 -2.90 9.08 -12.66
C GLY A 54 -3.82 7.98 -12.16
N MET A 55 -4.93 7.80 -12.87
CA MET A 55 -5.88 6.72 -12.63
C MET A 55 -5.50 5.49 -13.46
N LEU A 56 -5.90 4.30 -13.02
CA LEU A 56 -5.65 3.03 -13.74
C LEU A 56 -6.85 2.51 -14.53
N THR A 57 -7.93 3.29 -14.58
CA THR A 57 -9.16 2.96 -15.29
C THR A 57 -9.64 4.18 -16.07
N GLY A 58 -10.05 3.97 -17.31
CA GLY A 58 -10.61 4.99 -18.18
C GLY A 58 -10.82 4.46 -19.60
N GLU A 59 -11.42 5.28 -20.46
CA GLU A 59 -11.59 4.96 -21.87
C GLU A 59 -10.24 5.05 -22.60
N LEU A 60 -9.90 4.08 -23.43
CA LEU A 60 -8.57 3.96 -24.03
C LEU A 60 -8.16 5.21 -24.85
N GLN A 61 -9.13 5.91 -25.44
CA GLN A 61 -8.91 7.14 -26.21
C GLN A 61 -8.39 8.31 -25.37
N ASP A 62 -8.66 8.31 -24.05
CA ASP A 62 -8.29 9.38 -23.13
C ASP A 62 -7.02 9.04 -22.32
N ALA A 63 -6.38 7.92 -22.64
CA ALA A 63 -5.15 7.51 -21.99
C ALA A 63 -4.02 8.50 -22.27
N VAL A 64 -3.30 8.89 -21.22
CA VAL A 64 -2.18 9.85 -21.33
C VAL A 64 -0.84 9.16 -21.56
N GLY A 65 -0.74 7.87 -21.25
CA GLY A 65 0.49 7.13 -21.50
C GLY A 65 0.51 5.74 -20.88
N VAL A 66 1.70 5.14 -20.93
CA VAL A 66 2.02 3.85 -20.33
C VAL A 66 3.14 4.02 -19.33
N GLY A 67 3.01 3.38 -18.18
CA GLY A 67 4.03 3.36 -17.14
C GLY A 67 3.99 2.07 -16.33
N TYR A 68 4.60 2.11 -15.16
CA TYR A 68 4.72 0.97 -14.27
C TYR A 68 4.33 1.37 -12.85
N ILE A 69 3.74 0.42 -12.12
CA ILE A 69 3.36 0.61 -10.71
C ILE A 69 4.54 0.26 -9.82
N PRO A 70 4.85 1.05 -8.78
CA PRO A 70 5.89 0.71 -7.83
C PRO A 70 5.62 -0.66 -7.21
N HIS A 71 6.61 -1.53 -7.28
CA HIS A 71 6.52 -2.88 -6.74
C HIS A 71 6.84 -2.82 -5.25
N THR A 72 5.80 -2.73 -4.45
CA THR A 72 5.90 -2.57 -3.01
C THR A 72 5.82 -3.91 -2.28
N CYS A 73 6.40 -4.99 -2.84
CA CYS A 73 6.45 -6.30 -2.17
C CYS A 73 6.98 -6.13 -0.73
N ASN A 74 6.17 -6.48 0.27
CA ASN A 74 6.31 -6.26 1.72
C ASN A 74 5.89 -4.91 2.32
N LEU A 75 5.36 -3.94 1.59
CA LEU A 75 4.79 -2.73 2.20
C LEU A 75 3.31 -2.92 2.50
N LEU A 76 2.91 -2.78 3.76
CA LEU A 76 1.52 -2.73 4.17
C LEU A 76 1.19 -1.33 4.68
N THR A 77 0.45 -0.57 3.88
CA THR A 77 -0.12 0.73 4.31
C THR A 77 -1.35 0.50 5.17
N LEU A 78 -1.38 1.14 6.33
CA LEU A 78 -2.38 0.97 7.38
C LEU A 78 -2.91 2.34 7.84
N ILE A 79 -4.16 2.64 7.52
CA ILE A 79 -4.84 3.88 7.91
C ILE A 79 -5.52 3.68 9.26
N PHE A 80 -5.22 4.53 10.24
CA PHE A 80 -5.81 4.42 11.56
C PHE A 80 -7.33 4.62 11.53
N LYS A 81 -8.08 3.70 12.16
CA LYS A 81 -9.54 3.72 12.23
C LYS A 81 -10.08 4.04 13.62
N GLY A 82 -9.30 3.75 14.65
CA GLY A 82 -9.72 3.91 16.05
C GLY A 82 -9.13 2.82 16.92
N ARG A 83 -9.71 2.62 18.10
CA ARG A 83 -9.29 1.60 19.06
C ARG A 83 -10.42 0.63 19.32
N ASP A 84 -10.10 -0.66 19.37
CA ASP A 84 -11.08 -1.70 19.70
C ASP A 84 -11.45 -1.70 21.19
N SER A 85 -12.39 -2.56 21.58
CA SER A 85 -12.82 -2.76 22.97
C SER A 85 -11.71 -3.12 23.97
N TRP A 86 -10.52 -3.50 23.49
CA TRP A 86 -9.32 -3.74 24.30
C TRP A 86 -8.34 -2.55 24.29
N SER A 87 -8.80 -1.39 23.81
CA SER A 87 -8.04 -0.16 23.61
C SER A 87 -6.89 -0.25 22.61
N ARG A 88 -6.82 -1.31 21.79
CA ARG A 88 -5.75 -1.53 20.80
C ARG A 88 -6.04 -0.79 19.50
N PRO A 89 -5.02 -0.22 18.84
CA PRO A 89 -5.25 0.51 17.61
C PRO A 89 -5.60 -0.43 16.47
N VAL A 90 -6.70 -0.10 15.78
CA VAL A 90 -7.18 -0.80 14.59
C VAL A 90 -6.90 0.08 13.38
N TYR A 91 -6.42 -0.56 12.33
CA TYR A 91 -6.08 0.06 11.06
C TYR A 91 -6.79 -0.64 9.91
N GLU A 92 -7.02 0.08 8.82
CA GLU A 92 -7.55 -0.45 7.56
C GLU A 92 -6.48 -0.34 6.47
N CYS A 93 -6.31 -1.42 5.71
CA CYS A 93 -5.48 -1.39 4.51
C CYS A 93 -6.31 -0.86 3.33
N PRO A 94 -5.98 0.32 2.75
CA PRO A 94 -6.81 0.96 1.74
C PRO A 94 -6.95 0.14 0.46
N THR A 95 -5.96 -0.70 0.13
CA THR A 95 -5.98 -1.52 -1.08
C THR A 95 -6.80 -2.80 -0.93
N SER A 96 -6.97 -3.32 0.28
CA SER A 96 -7.66 -4.60 0.52
C SER A 96 -8.96 -4.47 1.32
N GLY A 97 -9.22 -3.31 1.94
CA GLY A 97 -10.34 -3.11 2.87
C GLY A 97 -10.25 -3.96 4.15
N ARG A 98 -9.11 -4.64 4.38
CA ARG A 98 -8.92 -5.49 5.55
C ARG A 98 -8.52 -4.69 6.78
N LEU A 99 -9.07 -5.07 7.92
CA LEU A 99 -8.75 -4.55 9.24
C LEU A 99 -7.60 -5.32 9.86
N TYR A 100 -6.71 -4.56 10.47
CA TYR A 100 -5.53 -5.02 11.17
C TYR A 100 -5.49 -4.38 12.55
N VAL A 101 -4.84 -5.03 13.51
CA VAL A 101 -4.67 -4.54 14.87
C VAL A 101 -3.22 -4.70 15.30
N ASP A 102 -2.68 -3.68 15.96
CA ASP A 102 -1.42 -3.82 16.68
C ASP A 102 -1.70 -4.40 18.07
N VAL A 103 -1.21 -5.61 18.32
CA VAL A 103 -1.36 -6.26 19.63
C VAL A 103 -0.22 -5.92 20.58
N GLU A 104 0.78 -5.15 20.13
CA GLU A 104 1.91 -4.67 20.93
C GLU A 104 2.18 -3.17 20.71
N PRO A 105 1.18 -2.28 20.90
CA PRO A 105 1.27 -0.84 20.58
C PRO A 105 2.05 -0.01 21.62
N ARG A 106 2.97 -0.63 22.37
CA ARG A 106 3.85 0.10 23.28
C ARG A 106 4.88 0.88 22.47
N ALA A 107 5.11 2.14 22.83
CA ALA A 107 6.02 3.03 22.09
C ALA A 107 7.46 2.52 22.01
N ASP A 108 7.91 1.73 22.99
CA ASP A 108 9.26 1.12 23.08
C ASP A 108 9.37 -0.23 22.35
N ARG A 109 8.30 -0.73 21.71
CA ARG A 109 8.27 -2.04 21.06
C ARG A 109 7.98 -1.92 19.56
N GLU A 110 8.48 -2.88 18.78
CA GLU A 110 8.12 -3.01 17.38
C GLU A 110 6.63 -3.39 17.23
N PRO A 111 5.96 -2.95 16.14
CA PRO A 111 4.56 -3.28 15.91
C PRO A 111 4.36 -4.78 15.74
N LYS A 112 3.35 -5.33 16.42
CA LYS A 112 2.92 -6.72 16.25
C LYS A 112 1.54 -6.72 15.61
N ILE A 113 1.53 -6.66 14.28
CA ILE A 113 0.30 -6.53 13.51
C ILE A 113 -0.33 -7.90 13.24
N CYS A 114 -1.64 -8.02 13.52
CA CYS A 114 -2.48 -9.15 13.14
C CYS A 114 -3.66 -8.66 12.29
N THR A 115 -4.19 -9.52 11.44
CA THR A 115 -5.53 -9.34 10.84
C THR A 115 -6.63 -9.46 11.90
N LYS A 116 -7.81 -8.90 11.65
CA LYS A 116 -8.99 -9.08 12.51
C LYS A 116 -9.85 -10.25 12.06
N TYR A 117 -10.26 -11.09 13.01
CA TYR A 117 -11.15 -12.23 12.75
C TYR A 117 -12.46 -11.75 12.14
N MET A 118 -12.87 -12.40 11.04
CA MET A 118 -14.04 -12.01 10.23
C MET A 118 -14.04 -10.54 9.78
N ASN A 119 -12.87 -9.88 9.75
CA ASN A 119 -12.73 -8.46 9.43
C ASN A 119 -13.59 -7.53 10.32
N ALA A 120 -13.94 -7.96 11.54
CA ALA A 120 -14.76 -7.20 12.47
C ALA A 120 -13.91 -6.24 13.31
N PHE A 121 -14.37 -5.00 13.52
CA PHE A 121 -13.63 -3.97 14.26
C PHE A 121 -13.32 -4.38 15.72
N ASP A 122 -14.27 -5.03 16.39
CA ASP A 122 -14.09 -5.61 17.73
C ASP A 122 -13.77 -7.11 17.72
N GLY A 123 -13.51 -7.69 16.54
CA GLY A 123 -13.14 -9.10 16.44
C GLY A 123 -11.80 -9.41 17.13
N GLU A 124 -11.55 -10.67 17.45
CA GLU A 124 -10.24 -11.05 17.99
C GLU A 124 -9.12 -10.87 16.93
N PRO A 125 -7.86 -10.68 17.35
CA PRO A 125 -6.72 -10.84 16.46
C PRO A 125 -6.71 -12.26 15.87
N ASP A 126 -6.50 -12.37 14.56
CA ASP A 126 -6.57 -13.63 13.82
C ASP A 126 -5.16 -14.08 13.38
N CYS A 127 -4.74 -13.73 12.17
CA CYS A 127 -3.45 -14.16 11.61
C CYS A 127 -2.40 -13.05 11.76
N PRO A 128 -1.23 -13.31 12.38
CA PRO A 128 -0.09 -12.39 12.40
C PRO A 128 0.41 -12.06 11.00
N VAL A 129 0.75 -10.79 10.76
CA VAL A 129 1.44 -10.35 9.56
C VAL A 129 2.91 -10.76 9.66
N LYS A 130 3.51 -11.15 8.54
CA LYS A 130 4.91 -11.61 8.49
C LYS A 130 5.85 -10.51 8.98
N SER A 131 6.86 -10.87 9.77
CA SER A 131 7.84 -9.94 10.37
C SER A 131 8.66 -9.15 9.35
N GLU A 132 8.80 -9.66 8.13
CA GLU A 132 9.49 -8.99 7.00
C GLU A 132 8.64 -7.90 6.32
N THR A 133 7.40 -7.70 6.79
CA THR A 133 6.50 -6.65 6.29
C THR A 133 6.92 -5.30 6.85
N ILE A 134 7.13 -4.34 5.96
CA ILE A 134 7.33 -2.93 6.27
C ILE A 134 5.95 -2.30 6.42
N PHE A 135 5.70 -1.65 7.56
CA PHE A 135 4.42 -0.98 7.82
C PHE A 135 4.52 0.52 7.52
N ASN A 136 3.54 1.03 6.78
CA ASN A 136 3.36 2.47 6.59
C ASN A 136 2.06 2.91 7.28
N PHE A 137 2.18 3.42 8.50
CA PHE A 137 1.02 3.87 9.28
C PHE A 137 0.65 5.31 8.94
N ILE A 138 -0.64 5.56 8.71
CA ILE A 138 -1.18 6.89 8.38
C ILE A 138 -2.22 7.29 9.44
N PRO A 139 -2.11 8.47 10.09
CA PRO A 139 -1.04 9.47 9.93
C PRO A 139 0.28 9.07 10.61
N GLY A 140 0.27 8.06 11.45
CA GLY A 140 1.41 7.51 12.15
C GLY A 140 0.97 6.30 12.97
N ARG A 141 1.93 5.58 13.57
CA ARG A 141 1.61 4.47 14.47
C ARG A 141 1.00 5.04 15.75
N ASP A 142 -0.15 4.53 16.12
CA ASP A 142 -0.84 4.89 17.35
C ASP A 142 -0.28 4.01 18.47
N THR A 143 0.31 4.64 19.48
CA THR A 143 1.02 3.95 20.57
C THR A 143 0.65 4.55 21.91
N TRP A 144 1.02 3.87 23.00
CA TRP A 144 0.97 4.39 24.36
C TRP A 144 2.22 4.01 25.15
#